data_AF-A0A6P6IS89-F1
#
_entry.id   AF-A0A6P6IS89-F1
#
_cell.length_a   1.000
_cell.length_b   1.000
_cell.length_c   1.000
_cell.angle_alpha   90.00
_cell.angle_beta   90.00
_cell.angle_gamma   90.00
#
_symmetry.space_group_name_H-M   'P 1'
#
loop_
_entity.id
_entity.type
_entity.pdbx_description
1 polymer ?
#
loop_
_entity_poly.entity_id
_entity_poly.type
_entity_poly.pdbx_seq_one_letter_code
_entity_poly.pdbx_strand_id
1 'polypeptide(L)'
;MDKLAPGLMEVLRPFLGSSWVVFGTNYRKAIFIFISNTGGEQINQVALEAWRSRRDREEIRLQELELVISQAVLDNPHHGFWRSGILEEHLLDVLVPFLPLQRHHVRHCVLNELAQLGLEPRDEVVQAVLDSTTFFPEDEQLFSSNGCKTVASRIAFFL
;
A
#
# COMPACT_ATOMS: atom_id res chain seq x y z
N MET A 1 9.42 -6.25 -0.89
CA MET A 1 10.55 -5.51 -1.52
C MET A 1 11.48 -4.85 -0.51
N ASP A 2 10.97 -4.38 0.63
CA ASP A 2 11.71 -3.53 1.58
C ASP A 2 12.82 -4.24 2.40
N LYS A 3 12.79 -5.58 2.43
CA LYS A 3 13.74 -6.43 3.19
C LYS A 3 14.37 -7.50 2.31
N LEU A 4 14.38 -7.28 1.00
CA LEU A 4 14.94 -8.23 0.06
C LEU A 4 16.47 -8.22 0.18
N ALA A 5 17.10 -9.40 0.08
CA ALA A 5 18.56 -9.46 0.04
C ALA A 5 19.10 -8.72 -1.21
N PRO A 6 20.18 -7.94 -1.09
CA PRO A 6 20.81 -7.30 -2.24
C PRO A 6 21.16 -8.31 -3.34
N GLY A 7 21.02 -7.91 -4.60
CA GLY A 7 21.31 -8.74 -5.77
C GLY A 7 20.19 -9.71 -6.18
N LEU A 8 19.20 -10.01 -5.31
CA LEU A 8 18.12 -10.93 -5.70
C LEU A 8 17.25 -10.38 -6.84
N MET A 9 17.08 -9.07 -6.94
CA MET A 9 16.37 -8.47 -8.07
C MET A 9 17.14 -8.51 -9.39
N GLU A 10 18.47 -8.51 -9.34
CA GLU A 10 19.30 -8.66 -10.54
C GLU A 10 19.12 -10.05 -11.16
N VAL A 11 18.88 -11.07 -10.34
CA VAL A 11 18.54 -12.43 -10.79
C VAL A 11 17.19 -12.46 -11.51
N LEU A 12 16.22 -11.67 -11.05
CA LEU A 12 14.88 -11.62 -11.64
C LEU A 12 14.81 -10.77 -12.91
N ARG A 13 15.70 -9.80 -13.07
CA ARG A 13 15.71 -8.86 -14.20
C ARG A 13 15.57 -9.50 -15.59
N PRO A 14 16.28 -10.59 -15.95
CA PRO A 14 16.14 -11.23 -17.27
C PRO A 14 14.73 -11.74 -17.56
N PHE A 15 13.97 -12.09 -16.53
CA PHE A 15 12.60 -12.61 -16.65
C PHE A 15 11.55 -11.51 -16.79
N LEU A 16 11.89 -10.26 -16.43
CA LEU A 16 11.04 -9.07 -16.55
C LEU A 16 11.28 -8.30 -17.86
N GLY A 17 12.47 -8.45 -18.44
CA GLY A 17 12.89 -7.73 -19.64
C GLY A 17 12.26 -8.21 -20.95
N SER A 18 12.69 -7.61 -22.05
CA SER A 18 12.25 -7.93 -23.41
C SER A 18 12.68 -9.33 -23.90
N SER A 19 13.58 -10.01 -23.18
CA SER A 19 13.98 -11.39 -23.47
C SER A 19 12.99 -12.36 -22.86
N TRP A 20 11.96 -12.67 -23.64
CA TRP A 20 10.88 -13.60 -23.28
C TRP A 20 11.34 -15.02 -22.98
N VAL A 21 12.47 -15.45 -23.54
CA VAL A 21 13.00 -16.80 -23.41
C VAL A 21 14.25 -16.76 -22.55
N VAL A 22 14.17 -17.38 -21.39
CA VAL A 22 15.28 -17.50 -20.44
C VAL A 22 15.45 -18.98 -20.12
N PHE A 23 16.66 -19.51 -20.30
CA PHE A 23 16.96 -20.94 -20.15
C PHE A 23 15.99 -21.88 -20.90
N GLY A 24 15.57 -21.50 -22.12
CA GLY A 24 14.68 -22.31 -22.95
C GLY A 24 13.19 -22.24 -22.57
N THR A 25 12.82 -21.46 -21.56
CA THR A 25 11.43 -21.29 -21.10
C THR A 25 10.90 -19.91 -21.46
N ASN A 26 9.65 -19.83 -21.93
CA ASN A 26 9.00 -18.58 -22.30
C ASN A 26 8.18 -17.98 -21.14
N TYR A 27 8.53 -16.77 -20.71
CA TYR A 27 7.94 -16.08 -19.56
C TYR A 27 6.86 -15.04 -19.90
N ARG A 28 6.46 -14.88 -21.17
CA ARG A 28 5.44 -13.88 -21.58
C ARG A 28 4.06 -14.03 -20.94
N LYS A 29 3.78 -15.20 -20.37
CA LYS A 29 2.51 -15.49 -19.69
C LYS A 29 2.64 -15.44 -18.16
N ALA A 30 3.84 -15.21 -17.64
CA ALA A 30 4.04 -15.03 -16.21
C ALA A 30 3.59 -13.63 -15.80
N ILE A 31 3.09 -13.50 -14.57
CA ILE A 31 2.73 -12.22 -13.96
C ILE A 31 3.59 -12.07 -12.71
N PHE A 32 4.30 -10.95 -12.60
CA PHE A 32 5.10 -10.61 -11.44
C PHE A 32 4.44 -9.47 -10.67
N ILE A 33 4.12 -9.70 -9.40
CA ILE A 33 3.52 -8.70 -8.52
C ILE A 33 4.49 -8.41 -7.38
N PHE A 34 4.97 -7.18 -7.32
CA PHE A 34 5.87 -6.73 -6.26
C PHE A 34 5.10 -5.88 -5.25
N ILE A 35 5.21 -6.25 -3.97
CA ILE A 35 4.56 -5.53 -2.86
C ILE A 35 5.63 -4.89 -1.98
N SER A 36 5.45 -3.59 -1.70
CA SER A 36 6.37 -2.73 -0.96
C SER A 36 5.58 -1.73 -0.12
N ASN A 37 6.13 -1.32 1.03
CA ASN A 37 5.65 -0.16 1.78
C ASN A 37 6.50 1.10 1.52
N THR A 38 7.52 0.99 0.67
CA THR A 38 8.39 2.13 0.31
C THR A 38 7.57 3.17 -0.45
N GLY A 39 7.79 4.45 -0.14
CA GLY A 39 6.92 5.53 -0.61
C GLY A 39 5.68 5.77 0.26
N GLY A 40 5.42 4.94 1.29
CA GLY A 40 4.22 5.05 2.11
C GLY A 40 4.09 6.39 2.84
N GLU A 41 5.20 6.93 3.36
CA GLU A 41 5.22 8.25 4.01
C GLU A 41 4.90 9.37 3.01
N GLN A 42 5.50 9.31 1.83
CA GLN A 42 5.30 10.29 0.77
C GLN A 42 3.86 10.26 0.23
N ILE A 43 3.29 9.06 0.03
CA ILE A 43 1.89 8.88 -0.35
C ILE A 43 0.96 9.48 0.72
N ASN A 44 1.25 9.23 2.00
CA ASN A 44 0.47 9.79 3.10
C ASN A 44 0.52 11.32 3.11
N GLN A 45 1.68 11.90 2.82
CA GLN A 45 1.85 13.35 2.74
C GLN A 45 1.02 13.95 1.59
N VAL A 46 1.06 13.36 0.40
CA VAL A 46 0.22 13.79 -0.74
C VAL A 46 -1.27 13.71 -0.38
N ALA A 47 -1.71 12.63 0.26
CA ALA A 47 -3.10 12.47 0.68
C ALA A 47 -3.52 13.50 1.74
N LEU A 48 -2.63 13.84 2.67
CA LEU A 48 -2.87 14.85 3.70
C LEU A 48 -2.92 16.26 3.10
N GLU A 49 -2.04 16.57 2.16
CA GLU A 49 -2.02 17.85 1.45
C GLU A 49 -3.29 18.05 0.62
N ALA A 50 -3.72 17.02 -0.12
CA ALA A 50 -4.98 17.04 -0.86
C ALA A 50 -6.15 17.36 0.07
N TRP A 51 -6.24 16.69 1.22
CA TRP A 51 -7.28 16.95 2.21
C TRP A 51 -7.22 18.38 2.77
N ARG A 52 -6.03 18.88 3.14
CA ARG A 52 -5.83 20.25 3.63
C ARG A 52 -6.20 21.31 2.59
N SER A 53 -5.99 21.00 1.31
CA SER A 53 -6.41 21.82 0.18
C SER A 53 -7.88 21.63 -0.22
N ARG A 54 -8.67 20.88 0.56
CA ARG A 54 -10.08 20.57 0.29
C ARG A 54 -10.32 19.88 -1.06
N ARG A 55 -9.35 19.10 -1.52
CA ARG A 55 -9.52 18.16 -2.63
C ARG A 55 -10.02 16.83 -2.10
N ASP A 56 -10.95 16.24 -2.82
CA ASP A 56 -11.41 14.88 -2.55
C ASP A 56 -10.28 13.88 -2.79
N ARG A 57 -10.34 12.76 -2.08
CA ARG A 57 -9.35 11.67 -2.20
C ARG A 57 -9.27 11.16 -3.64
N GLU A 58 -10.41 11.08 -4.32
CA GLU A 58 -10.57 10.59 -5.68
C GLU A 58 -9.98 11.55 -6.73
N GLU A 59 -9.69 12.79 -6.35
CA GLU A 59 -9.01 13.76 -7.22
C GLU A 59 -7.48 13.60 -7.22
N ILE A 60 -6.91 12.75 -6.36
CA ILE A 60 -5.46 12.48 -6.35
C ILE A 60 -5.10 11.65 -7.58
N ARG A 61 -4.27 12.21 -8.46
CA ARG A 61 -3.90 11.55 -9.72
C ARG A 61 -2.67 10.68 -9.55
N LEU A 62 -2.59 9.61 -10.34
CA LEU A 62 -1.45 8.67 -10.34
C LEU A 62 -0.12 9.39 -10.57
N GLN A 63 -0.08 10.39 -11.46
CA GLN A 63 1.16 11.13 -11.76
C GLN A 63 1.73 11.88 -10.55
N GLU A 64 0.87 12.32 -9.61
CA GLU A 64 1.30 12.96 -8.36
C GLU A 64 2.00 11.95 -7.44
N LEU A 65 1.61 10.67 -7.52
CA LEU A 65 2.12 9.58 -6.69
C LEU A 65 3.35 8.90 -7.30
N GLU A 66 3.37 8.72 -8.62
CA GLU A 66 4.49 8.09 -9.35
C GLU A 66 5.81 8.78 -9.04
N LEU A 67 5.84 10.11 -9.12
CA LEU A 67 7.05 10.89 -8.86
C LEU A 67 7.60 10.66 -7.46
N VAL A 68 6.74 10.77 -6.44
CA VAL A 68 7.18 10.67 -5.03
C VAL A 68 7.54 9.23 -4.65
N ILE A 69 6.91 8.22 -5.26
CA ILE A 69 7.24 6.82 -5.04
C ILE A 69 8.57 6.48 -5.71
N SER A 70 8.80 6.91 -6.95
CA SER A 70 10.07 6.70 -7.64
C SER A 70 11.24 7.31 -6.85
N GLN A 71 11.07 8.54 -6.34
CA GLN A 71 12.06 9.18 -5.48
C GLN A 71 12.29 8.38 -4.20
N ALA A 72 11.23 7.97 -3.48
CA ALA A 72 11.36 7.19 -2.26
C ALA A 72 12.07 5.84 -2.44
N VAL A 73 11.89 5.20 -3.61
CA VAL A 73 12.62 3.97 -3.94
C VAL A 73 14.10 4.24 -4.22
N LEU A 74 14.42 5.33 -4.91
CA LEU A 74 15.79 5.73 -5.19
C LEU A 74 16.52 6.21 -3.93
N ASP A 75 15.84 6.84 -2.99
CA ASP A 75 16.48 7.33 -1.76
C ASP A 75 16.73 6.22 -0.74
N ASN A 76 16.17 5.02 -0.94
CA ASN A 76 16.32 3.88 -0.05
C ASN A 76 17.33 2.86 -0.60
N PRO A 77 18.60 2.87 -0.13
CA PRO A 77 19.63 1.95 -0.62
C PRO A 77 19.40 0.47 -0.27
N HIS A 78 18.45 0.19 0.64
CA HIS A 78 18.06 -1.16 1.03
C HIS A 78 16.84 -1.67 0.25
N HIS A 79 16.20 -0.82 -0.55
CA HIS A 79 15.07 -1.25 -1.35
C HIS A 79 15.53 -2.23 -2.44
N GLY A 80 14.78 -3.32 -2.67
CA GLY A 80 15.21 -4.35 -3.63
C GLY A 80 15.40 -3.85 -5.07
N PHE A 81 14.73 -2.78 -5.48
CA PHE A 81 14.96 -2.18 -6.81
C PHE A 81 16.19 -1.27 -6.89
N TRP A 82 16.75 -0.84 -5.76
CA TRP A 82 17.92 0.03 -5.74
C TRP A 82 19.08 -0.61 -6.50
N ARG A 83 19.56 0.09 -7.54
CA ARG A 83 20.64 -0.36 -8.44
C ARG A 83 20.42 -1.70 -9.16
N SER A 84 19.19 -2.23 -9.14
CA SER A 84 18.86 -3.49 -9.83
C SER A 84 18.78 -3.35 -11.35
N GLY A 85 18.57 -2.13 -11.86
CA GLY A 85 18.30 -1.85 -13.27
C GLY A 85 16.82 -1.89 -13.64
N ILE A 86 15.93 -2.35 -12.74
CA ILE A 86 14.50 -2.50 -13.04
C ILE A 86 13.80 -1.16 -13.29
N LEU A 87 14.15 -0.12 -12.52
CA LEU A 87 13.56 1.20 -12.71
C LEU A 87 14.17 1.90 -13.92
N GLU A 88 15.49 1.82 -14.08
CA GLU A 88 16.23 2.45 -15.16
C GLU A 88 15.82 1.90 -16.53
N GLU A 89 15.56 0.59 -16.62
CA GLU A 89 15.09 -0.08 -17.83
C GLU A 89 13.57 -0.09 -17.99
N HIS A 90 12.82 0.56 -17.09
CA HIS A 90 11.35 0.64 -17.14
C HIS A 90 10.69 -0.75 -17.21
N LEU A 91 11.17 -1.71 -16.41
CA LEU A 91 10.67 -3.09 -16.39
C LEU A 91 9.39 -3.28 -15.55
N LEU A 92 8.81 -2.19 -15.06
CA LEU A 92 7.53 -2.19 -14.37
C LEU A 92 6.46 -1.68 -15.34
N ASP A 93 5.47 -2.51 -15.63
CA ASP A 93 4.37 -2.14 -16.54
C ASP A 93 3.43 -1.10 -15.89
N VAL A 94 3.11 -1.30 -14.61
CA VAL A 94 2.13 -0.48 -13.89
C VAL A 94 2.56 -0.31 -12.44
N LEU A 95 2.53 0.95 -11.96
CA LEU A 95 2.62 1.27 -10.55
C LEU A 95 1.21 1.39 -9.95
N VAL A 96 0.94 0.67 -8.85
CA VAL A 96 -0.36 0.69 -8.18
C VAL A 96 -0.19 1.21 -6.74
N PRO A 97 -0.39 2.52 -6.49
CA PRO A 97 -0.28 3.09 -5.16
C PRO A 97 -1.51 2.79 -4.30
N PHE A 98 -1.28 2.51 -3.02
CA PHE A 98 -2.34 2.30 -2.02
C PHE A 98 -2.37 3.48 -1.06
N LEU A 99 -3.43 4.28 -1.14
CA LEU A 99 -3.61 5.47 -0.30
C LEU A 99 -4.05 5.09 1.13
N PRO A 100 -3.68 5.86 2.16
CA PRO A 100 -4.06 5.57 3.54
C PRO A 100 -5.57 5.53 3.75
N LEU A 101 -6.05 4.66 4.65
CA LEU A 101 -7.48 4.49 4.87
C LEU A 101 -8.02 5.54 5.85
N GLN A 102 -9.04 6.29 5.42
CA GLN A 102 -9.79 7.17 6.32
C GLN A 102 -10.71 6.39 7.28
N ARG A 103 -11.19 7.05 8.33
CA ARG A 103 -12.08 6.48 9.35
C ARG A 103 -13.30 5.73 8.77
N HIS A 104 -13.94 6.26 7.73
CA HIS A 104 -15.10 5.60 7.12
C HIS A 104 -14.73 4.29 6.40
N HIS A 105 -13.54 4.21 5.80
CA HIS A 105 -13.04 2.95 5.23
C HIS A 105 -12.82 1.89 6.32
N VAL A 106 -12.28 2.29 7.47
CA VAL A 106 -12.12 1.38 8.62
C VAL A 106 -13.50 0.90 9.10
N ARG A 107 -14.52 1.79 9.12
CA ARG A 107 -15.89 1.38 9.44
C ARG A 107 -16.38 0.27 8.50
N HIS A 108 -16.14 0.40 7.19
CA HIS A 108 -16.48 -0.66 6.24
C HIS A 108 -15.73 -1.97 6.51
N CYS A 109 -14.45 -1.93 6.89
CA CYS A 109 -13.71 -3.12 7.29
C CYS A 109 -14.33 -3.79 8.52
N VAL A 110 -14.74 -3.02 9.52
CA VAL A 110 -15.41 -3.56 10.72
C VAL A 110 -16.73 -4.25 10.37
N LEU A 111 -17.55 -3.59 9.55
CA LEU A 111 -18.83 -4.16 9.11
C LEU A 111 -18.63 -5.46 8.31
N ASN A 112 -17.64 -5.49 7.42
CA ASN A 112 -17.31 -6.69 6.65
C ASN A 112 -16.80 -7.83 7.53
N GLU A 113 -15.95 -7.53 8.52
CA GLU A 113 -15.43 -8.54 9.44
C GLU A 113 -16.55 -9.14 10.31
N LEU A 114 -17.47 -8.31 10.84
CA LEU A 114 -18.63 -8.80 11.58
C LEU A 114 -19.53 -9.69 10.72
N ALA A 115 -19.77 -9.30 9.47
CA ALA A 115 -20.54 -10.10 8.52
C ALA A 115 -19.86 -11.45 8.22
N GLN A 116 -18.52 -11.49 8.08
CA GLN A 116 -17.77 -12.74 7.89
C GLN A 116 -17.86 -13.67 9.10
N LEU A 117 -18.00 -13.11 10.30
CA LEU A 117 -18.23 -13.86 11.54
C LEU A 117 -19.71 -14.26 11.74
N GLY A 118 -20.62 -13.85 10.85
CA GLY A 118 -22.06 -14.08 11.00
C GLY A 118 -22.70 -13.29 12.15
N LEU A 119 -22.09 -12.16 12.54
CA LEU A 119 -22.54 -11.32 13.62
C LEU A 119 -23.26 -10.08 13.08
N GLU A 120 -24.38 -9.74 13.71
CA GLU A 120 -25.08 -8.49 13.40
C GLU A 120 -24.26 -7.28 13.88
N PRO A 121 -24.09 -6.25 13.04
CA PRO A 121 -23.30 -5.08 13.39
C PRO A 121 -24.01 -4.22 14.44
N ARG A 122 -23.53 -4.31 15.69
CA ARG A 122 -23.93 -3.41 16.78
C ARG A 122 -23.14 -2.11 16.67
N ASP A 123 -23.82 -0.97 16.56
CA ASP A 123 -23.17 0.34 16.43
C ASP A 123 -22.17 0.63 17.56
N GLU A 124 -22.45 0.17 18.78
CA GLU A 124 -21.55 0.28 19.93
C GLU A 124 -20.20 -0.41 19.69
N VAL A 125 -20.23 -1.64 19.16
CA VAL A 125 -19.01 -2.40 18.84
C VAL A 125 -18.27 -1.73 17.69
N VAL A 126 -19.00 -1.26 16.67
CA VAL A 126 -18.39 -0.56 15.53
C VAL A 126 -17.68 0.71 15.98
N GLN A 127 -18.31 1.53 16.82
CA GLN A 127 -17.68 2.74 17.35
C GLN A 127 -16.53 2.42 18.29
N ALA A 128 -16.65 1.44 19.18
CA ALA A 128 -15.55 1.04 20.06
C ALA A 128 -14.29 0.61 19.29
N VAL A 129 -14.46 -0.15 18.20
CA VAL A 129 -13.34 -0.53 17.33
C VAL A 129 -12.73 0.69 16.64
N LEU A 130 -13.56 1.60 16.12
CA LEU A 130 -13.09 2.85 15.51
C LEU A 130 -12.37 3.74 16.52
N ASP A 131 -12.90 3.94 17.72
CA ASP A 131 -12.30 4.79 18.76
C ASP A 131 -11.01 4.20 19.33
N SER A 132 -10.89 2.88 19.36
CA SER A 132 -9.65 2.22 19.75
C SER A 132 -8.57 2.28 18.66
N THR A 133 -8.93 2.55 17.41
CA THR A 133 -8.01 2.57 16.27
C THR A 133 -7.18 3.85 16.30
N THR A 134 -5.86 3.71 16.14
CA THR A 134 -4.96 4.87 16.05
C THR A 134 -5.08 5.54 14.69
N PHE A 135 -5.34 6.84 14.70
CA PHE A 135 -5.39 7.68 13.50
C PHE A 135 -4.29 8.75 13.54
N PHE A 136 -3.84 9.17 12.37
CA PHE A 136 -2.87 10.23 12.15
C PHE A 136 -3.38 11.24 11.10
N PRO A 137 -2.84 12.46 11.08
CA PRO A 137 -2.05 13.11 12.14
C PRO A 137 -2.82 13.23 13.48
N GLU A 138 -2.13 13.52 14.58
CA GLU A 138 -2.72 13.52 15.93
C GLU A 138 -3.88 14.51 16.12
N ASP A 139 -3.78 15.70 15.50
CA ASP A 139 -4.78 16.76 15.62
C ASP A 139 -6.04 16.46 14.79
N GLU A 140 -5.87 16.06 13.53
CA GLU A 140 -6.98 15.83 12.61
C GLU A 140 -7.57 14.40 12.66
N GLN A 141 -6.83 13.42 13.21
CA GLN A 141 -7.22 12.00 13.34
C GLN A 141 -7.86 11.40 12.08
N LEU A 142 -7.25 11.65 10.92
CA LEU A 142 -7.88 11.41 9.62
C LEU A 142 -7.67 9.99 9.08
N PHE A 143 -6.44 9.51 9.13
CA PHE A 143 -5.99 8.30 8.46
C PHE A 143 -5.58 7.23 9.46
N SER A 144 -5.97 5.98 9.25
CA SER A 144 -5.59 4.88 10.14
C SER A 144 -4.12 4.51 9.97
N SER A 145 -3.36 4.50 11.07
CA SER A 145 -1.93 4.16 11.06
C SER A 145 -1.66 2.72 10.57
N ASN A 146 -2.61 1.81 10.80
CA ASN A 146 -2.48 0.39 10.47
C ASN A 146 -3.49 -0.08 9.42
N GLY A 147 -4.23 0.83 8.79
CA GLY A 147 -5.37 0.49 7.95
C GLY A 147 -6.32 -0.47 8.67
N CYS A 148 -6.75 -1.53 7.99
CA CYS A 148 -7.66 -2.51 8.57
C CYS A 148 -6.98 -3.72 9.24
N LYS A 149 -5.65 -3.73 9.36
CA LYS A 149 -4.90 -4.92 9.84
C LYS A 149 -5.28 -5.39 11.24
N THR A 150 -5.69 -4.47 12.12
CA THR A 150 -5.99 -4.76 13.53
C THR A 150 -7.49 -4.83 13.83
N VAL A 151 -8.35 -4.74 12.80
CA VAL A 151 -9.81 -4.71 12.97
C VAL A 151 -10.32 -6.00 13.62
N ALA A 152 -9.91 -7.17 13.11
CA ALA A 152 -10.33 -8.47 13.63
C ALA A 152 -9.98 -8.67 15.12
N SER A 153 -8.74 -8.35 15.52
CA SER A 153 -8.31 -8.47 16.92
C SER A 153 -9.03 -7.51 17.85
N ARG A 154 -9.41 -6.32 17.36
CA ARG A 154 -10.18 -5.33 18.13
C ARG A 154 -11.63 -5.73 18.28
N ILE A 155 -12.26 -6.26 17.24
CA ILE A 155 -13.62 -6.81 17.32
C ILE A 155 -13.68 -7.89 18.40
N ALA A 156 -12.73 -8.83 18.39
CA ALA A 156 -12.66 -9.89 19.41
C ALA A 156 -12.53 -9.38 20.86
N PHE A 157 -12.02 -8.15 21.06
CA PHE A 157 -11.92 -7.53 22.38
C PHE A 157 -13.21 -6.87 22.85
N PHE A 158 -14.07 -6.40 21.92
CA PHE A 158 -15.31 -5.68 22.21
C PHE A 158 -16.58 -6.53 22.04
N LEU A 159 -16.44 -7.78 21.59
CA LEU A 159 -17.54 -8.75 21.52
C LEU A 159 -17.75 -9.43 22.88
#